data_AF-A0A2B2L2A5-F1
#
_entry.id   AF-A0A2B2L2A5-F1
#
_cell.length_a   1.000
_cell.length_b   1.000
_cell.length_c   1.000
_cell.angle_alpha   90.00
_cell.angle_beta   90.00
_cell.angle_gamma   90.00
#
_symmetry.space_group_name_H-M   'P 1'
#
loop_
_entity.id
_entity.type
_entity.pdbx_description
1 polymer ?
#
loop_
_entity_poly.entity_id
_entity_poly.type
_entity_poly.pdbx_seq_one_letter_code
_entity_poly.pdbx_strand_id
1 'polypeptide(L)' 'MDVKSANNELELSCAKTKEGRWLKENAHRAGYIIRYPKEKENVTGYAYEPWYICYVGDGAEKIYKEKLTLEEYMNDR' A
#
# COMPACT_ATOMS: atom_id res chain seq x y z
N MET A 1 6.63 -4.32 -9.16
CA MET A 1 6.93 -5.75 -8.90
C MET A 1 5.84 -6.19 -7.94
N ASP A 2 4.81 -6.89 -8.44
CA ASP A 2 3.60 -7.17 -7.67
C ASP A 2 3.82 -8.33 -6.69
N VAL A 3 3.31 -8.21 -5.46
CA VAL A 3 3.42 -9.26 -4.44
C VAL A 3 2.26 -10.24 -4.59
N LYS A 4 2.59 -11.54 -4.71
CA LYS A 4 1.62 -12.60 -4.90
C LYS A 4 1.44 -13.42 -3.61
N SER A 5 0.18 -13.65 -3.22
CA SER A 5 -0.23 -14.60 -2.18
C SER A 5 -0.41 -16.01 -2.77
N ALA A 6 -0.39 -17.05 -1.92
CA ALA A 6 -0.42 -18.47 -2.29
C ALA A 6 -1.63 -18.91 -3.16
N ASN A 7 -2.67 -18.08 -3.31
CA ASN A 7 -3.83 -18.34 -4.17
C ASN A 7 -3.89 -17.52 -5.47
N ASN A 8 -2.87 -16.73 -5.81
CA ASN A 8 -2.69 -16.10 -7.14
C ASN A 8 -3.82 -15.17 -7.66
N GLU A 9 -4.67 -14.62 -6.80
CA GLU A 9 -5.69 -13.65 -7.23
C GLU A 9 -5.25 -12.22 -6.92
N LEU A 10 -5.06 -11.41 -7.97
CA LEU A 10 -4.93 -9.95 -7.90
C LEU A 10 -6.31 -9.34 -7.66
N GLU A 11 -6.89 -9.67 -6.50
CA GLU A 11 -8.27 -9.33 -6.17
C GLU A 11 -8.39 -8.64 -4.82
N LEU A 12 -9.48 -7.90 -4.66
CA LEU A 12 -9.85 -7.24 -3.40
C LEU A 12 -9.96 -8.24 -2.24
N SER A 13 -10.16 -9.53 -2.54
CA SER A 13 -10.14 -10.64 -1.60
C SER A 13 -8.79 -10.71 -0.85
N CYS A 14 -7.68 -10.31 -1.47
CA CYS A 14 -6.35 -10.26 -0.85
C CYS A 14 -6.36 -9.42 0.44
N ALA A 15 -7.04 -8.26 0.44
CA ALA A 15 -7.19 -7.43 1.66
C ALA A 15 -7.91 -8.13 2.82
N LYS A 16 -8.74 -9.15 2.53
CA LYS A 16 -9.49 -9.94 3.52
C LYS A 16 -8.72 -11.16 4.01
N THR A 17 -7.60 -11.51 3.38
CA THR A 17 -6.74 -12.61 3.84
C THR A 17 -5.92 -12.19 5.07
N LYS A 18 -5.35 -13.17 5.79
CA LYS A 18 -4.48 -12.86 6.94
C LYS A 18 -3.19 -12.18 6.45
N GLU A 19 -2.72 -12.62 5.30
CA GLU A 19 -1.51 -12.19 4.62
C GLU A 19 -1.65 -10.73 4.13
N GLY A 20 -2.77 -10.38 3.49
CA GLY A 20 -3.00 -9.01 3.04
C GLY A 20 -3.19 -8.01 4.20
N ARG A 21 -3.84 -8.43 5.31
CA ARG A 21 -3.87 -7.63 6.53
C ARG A 21 -2.47 -7.47 7.11
N TRP A 22 -1.70 -8.55 7.19
CA TRP A 22 -0.32 -8.48 7.68
C TRP A 22 0.53 -7.55 6.81
N LEU A 23 0.40 -7.63 5.49
CA LEU A 23 1.12 -6.78 4.54
C LEU A 23 0.78 -5.30 4.74
N LYS A 24 -0.51 -4.97 4.82
CA LYS A 24 -0.96 -3.59 5.08
C LYS A 24 -0.37 -3.00 6.35
N GLU A 25 -0.30 -3.80 7.43
CA GLU A 25 0.18 -3.33 8.73
C GLU A 25 1.71 -3.42 8.89
N ASN A 26 2.43 -4.14 8.02
CA ASN A 26 3.88 -4.38 8.20
C ASN A 26 4.77 -3.92 7.04
N ALA A 27 4.21 -3.64 5.85
CA ALA A 27 5.00 -3.26 4.67
C ALA A 27 5.94 -2.07 4.95
N HIS A 28 5.48 -1.09 5.73
CA HIS A 28 6.25 0.11 6.06
C HIS A 28 7.56 -0.19 6.80
N ARG A 29 7.60 -1.29 7.57
CA ARG A 29 8.77 -1.73 8.32
C ARG A 29 9.92 -2.17 7.42
N ALA A 30 9.61 -2.51 6.17
CA ALA A 30 10.58 -2.88 5.15
C ALA A 30 10.75 -1.80 4.07
N GLY A 31 10.25 -0.57 4.30
CA GLY A 31 10.33 0.53 3.34
C GLY A 31 9.28 0.46 2.21
N TYR A 32 8.24 -0.36 2.36
CA TYR A 32 7.17 -0.50 1.37
C TYR A 32 5.86 0.15 1.83
N ILE A 33 5.06 0.61 0.88
CA ILE A 33 3.70 1.10 1.12
C ILE A 33 2.71 0.39 0.20
N ILE A 34 1.44 0.29 0.61
CA ILE A 34 0.36 0.01 -0.33
C ILE A 34 0.18 1.26 -1.19
N ARG A 35 0.49 1.18 -2.48
CA ARG A 35 0.58 2.36 -3.35
C ARG A 35 -0.77 3.02 -3.61
N TYR A 36 -1.81 2.20 -3.70
CA TYR A 36 -3.19 2.61 -3.98
C TYR A 36 -4.07 2.17 -2.82
N PRO A 37 -4.10 2.94 -1.72
CA PRO A 37 -4.92 2.62 -0.55
C PRO A 37 -6.39 2.95 -0.80
N LYS A 38 -7.27 2.29 -0.04
CA LYS A 38 -8.71 2.49 -0.12
C LYS A 38 -9.05 3.95 0.20
N GLU A 39 -10.06 4.50 -0.46
CA GLU A 39 -10.57 5.87 -0.23
C GLU A 39 -9.61 7.00 -0.65
N LYS A 40 -8.53 6.68 -1.37
CA LYS A 40 -7.57 7.66 -1.93
C LYS A 40 -7.56 7.67 -3.47
N GLU A 41 -8.63 7.18 -4.09
CA GLU A 41 -8.85 7.19 -5.54
C GLU A 41 -8.78 8.61 -6.13
N ASN A 42 -9.35 9.59 -5.42
CA ASN A 42 -9.33 11.00 -5.84
C ASN A 42 -7.93 11.62 -5.86
N VAL A 43 -6.98 11.06 -5.11
CA VAL A 43 -5.60 11.55 -5.02
C VAL A 43 -4.69 10.78 -5.95
N THR A 44 -4.79 9.45 -5.95
CA THR A 44 -3.90 8.57 -6.71
C THR A 44 -4.35 8.37 -8.15
N GLY A 45 -5.64 8.54 -8.45
CA GLY A 45 -6.25 8.23 -9.75
C GLY A 45 -6.51 6.75 -10.00
N TYR A 46 -6.23 5.87 -9.03
CA TYR A 46 -6.38 4.42 -9.15
C TYR A 46 -7.33 3.86 -8.08
N ALA A 47 -8.08 2.82 -8.46
CA ALA A 47 -8.89 2.02 -7.54
C ALA A 47 -8.03 1.36 -6.46
N TYR A 48 -8.65 0.93 -5.37
CA TYR A 48 -7.96 0.21 -4.30
C TYR A 48 -7.30 -1.09 -4.80
N GLU A 49 -5.97 -1.17 -4.72
CA GLU A 49 -5.17 -2.33 -5.12
C GLU A 49 -4.33 -2.84 -3.94
N PRO A 50 -4.88 -3.70 -3.06
CA PRO A 50 -4.20 -4.19 -1.85
C PRO A 50 -2.93 -5.02 -2.11
N TRP A 51 -2.75 -5.54 -3.32
CA TRP A 51 -1.58 -6.32 -3.73
C TRP A 51 -0.42 -5.45 -4.24
N TYR A 52 -0.69 -4.18 -4.58
CA TYR A 52 0.29 -3.32 -5.20
C TYR A 52 1.09 -2.58 -4.14
N ILE A 53 2.36 -2.97 -3.99
CA ILE A 53 3.30 -2.30 -3.10
C ILE A 53 4.40 -1.56 -3.85
N CYS A 54 4.79 -0.41 -3.31
CA CYS A 54 5.86 0.42 -3.84
C CYS A 54 6.94 0.61 -2.77
N TYR A 55 8.20 0.44 -3.15
CA TYR A 55 9.34 0.71 -2.26
C TYR A 55 9.63 2.21 -2.26
N VAL A 56 9.65 2.81 -1.07
CA VAL A 56 9.87 4.25 -0.86
C VAL A 56 10.91 4.54 0.23
N GLY A 57 11.56 3.49 0.75
CA GLY A 57 12.60 3.58 1.77
C GLY A 57 12.10 4.17 3.09
N ASP A 58 12.92 5.00 3.73
CA ASP A 58 12.66 5.58 5.06
C ASP A 58 11.37 6.41 5.13
N GLY A 59 10.87 6.91 3.99
CA GLY A 59 9.60 7.63 3.92
C GLY A 59 8.38 6.76 4.22
N ALA A 60 8.50 5.43 4.11
CA ALA A 60 7.38 4.50 4.26
C ALA A 60 6.73 4.57 5.66
N GLU A 61 7.53 4.79 6.71
CA GLU A 61 7.03 4.85 8.07
C GLU A 61 6.15 6.09 8.31
N LYS A 62 6.58 7.27 7.80
CA LYS A 62 5.78 8.50 7.87
C LYS A 62 4.48 8.33 7.08
N ILE A 63 4.58 7.84 5.84
CA ILE A 63 3.42 7.59 4.98
C ILE A 63 2.39 6.69 5.67
N TYR A 64 2.84 5.59 6.29
CA TYR A 64 1.97 4.67 7.00
C TYR A 64 1.32 5.31 8.24
N LYS A 65 2.12 5.97 9.10
CA LYS A 65 1.62 6.58 10.34
C LYS A 65 0.59 7.68 10.09
N GLU A 66 0.83 8.49 9.07
CA GLU A 66 -0.02 9.64 8.72
C GLU A 66 -1.12 9.27 7.71
N LYS A 67 -1.17 8.01 7.24
CA LYS A 67 -2.12 7.51 6.24
C LYS A 67 -2.13 8.33 4.95
N LEU A 68 -0.93 8.75 4.53
CA LEU A 68 -0.72 9.52 3.32
C LEU A 68 -0.67 8.61 2.08
N THR A 69 -0.89 9.21 0.91
CA THR A 69 -0.43 8.64 -0.35
C THR A 69 1.00 9.10 -0.66
N LEU A 70 1.60 8.53 -1.70
CA LEU A 70 2.91 8.97 -2.14
C LEU A 70 2.88 10.42 -2.65
N GLU A 71 1.80 10.80 -3.36
CA GLU A 71 1.57 12.16 -3.86
C GLU A 71 1.47 13.17 -2.71
N GLU A 72 0.70 12.86 -1.67
CA GLU A 72 0.57 13.72 -0.48
C GLU A 72 1.91 13.89 0.24
N TYR A 73 2.68 12.80 0.37
CA TYR A 73 4.00 12.84 0.99
C TYR A 73 5.03 13.65 0.19
N MET A 74 4.98 13.60 -1.14
CA MET A 74 5.91 14.34 -2.00
C MET A 74 5.57 15.83 -2.07
N ASN A 75 4.30 16.21 -1.91
CA ASN A 75 3.88 17.62 -1.87
C ASN A 75 4.17 18.31 -0.52
N ASP A 76 4.36 17.54 0.56
CA ASP A 76 4.74 18.04 1.89
C ASP A 76 6.27 18.26 2.05
N ARG A 77 7.07 17.91 1.03
CA ARG A 77 8.53 18.03 1.01
C ARG A 77 9.00 19.24 0.21
#